data_AF-A0A890CMK9-F1
#
_entry.id   AF-A0A890CMK9-F1
#
_cell.length_a   1.000
_cell.length_b   1.000
_cell.length_c   1.000
_cell.angle_alpha   90.00
_cell.angle_beta   90.00
_cell.angle_gamma   90.00
#
_symmetry.space_group_name_H-M   'P 1'
#
loop_
_entity.id
_entity.type
_entity.pdbx_description
1 polymer ?
#
loop_
_entity_poly.entity_id
_entity_poly.type
_entity_poly.pdbx_seq_one_letter_code
_entity_poly.pdbx_strand_id
1 'polypeptide(L)'
;MAYAALSSLMYTLEQLLKPNQSFVCRSCTQQHVESLHQNLSALQLFLDDTTKEEAKDIETLKAIEKRIRDVVYKAEDKVDSSLRSIILADGTENREGACKFFEEELLKVEKDVDSLRKEVVQIKFNKNGSKSAELATTPSSPEKSTIVGMEDDFNTILDRLTSQTDELTVIPIFGMGGIGKTTLARKVYDDFSIRSRFDKYVWVTISEEYNQKQMLLEVVYSITSGSNHEMSDDQLMEIVYRGLKGRRFLIVIDDIWSTQAWDQMQRIFPNDDNKSRILLTTRLKYVADYVSCPDFPPHSKSFLSLDDSWNLFTEKVFKKDTCPPHLEETGKHIVQQCRGLPLSVVVVAGLIGKMDPTHDNWKKVEENLNSFFGTVSERCQSILSLSYNYLPQYLRACFLYVGGFPEDMEIKVSKLIRLWIAEQFVRGRSNKRLEVVAEEYLQELIDRSLILTGTQRAN
;
A
#
# COMPACT_ATOMS: atom_id res chain seq x y z
N MET A 1 -8.56 10.77 -7.56
CA MET A 1 -7.91 11.90 -6.84
C MET A 1 -8.76 13.17 -6.78
N ALA A 2 -9.90 13.28 -7.48
CA ALA A 2 -10.71 14.51 -7.44
C ALA A 2 -11.17 14.89 -6.02
N TYR A 3 -11.49 13.90 -5.19
CA TYR A 3 -11.91 14.13 -3.82
C TYR A 3 -10.81 14.69 -2.91
N ALA A 4 -9.56 14.29 -3.13
CA ALA A 4 -8.43 14.88 -2.43
C ALA A 4 -8.28 16.36 -2.81
N ALA A 5 -8.34 16.69 -4.10
CA ALA A 5 -8.33 18.07 -4.59
C ALA A 5 -9.47 18.90 -3.98
N LEU A 6 -10.70 18.36 -3.95
CA LEU A 6 -11.85 19.02 -3.31
C LEU A 6 -11.61 19.26 -1.81
N SER A 7 -11.03 18.28 -1.11
CA SER A 7 -10.74 18.39 0.33
C SER A 7 -9.67 19.45 0.59
N SER A 8 -8.63 19.49 -0.25
CA SER A 8 -7.53 20.45 -0.18
C SER A 8 -8.04 21.88 -0.34
N LEU A 9 -8.76 22.17 -1.43
CA LEU A 9 -9.33 23.49 -1.65
C LEU A 9 -10.30 23.92 -0.53
N MET A 10 -11.15 23.00 -0.04
CA MET A 10 -12.04 23.31 1.09
C MET A 10 -11.26 23.68 2.35
N TYR A 11 -10.18 22.96 2.67
CA TYR A 11 -9.33 23.28 3.80
C TYR A 11 -8.64 24.65 3.64
N THR A 12 -8.08 24.93 2.45
CA THR A 12 -7.48 26.23 2.12
C THR A 12 -8.48 27.36 2.32
N LEU A 13 -9.72 27.20 1.85
CA LEU A 13 -10.82 28.13 2.07
C LEU A 13 -11.21 28.29 3.54
N GLU A 14 -11.21 27.22 4.33
CA GLU A 14 -11.48 27.27 5.77
C GLU A 14 -10.40 28.02 6.56
N GLN A 15 -9.13 27.95 6.14
CA GLN A 15 -8.06 28.76 6.76
C GLN A 15 -8.32 30.26 6.59
N LEU A 16 -8.82 30.68 5.43
CA LEU A 16 -9.16 32.10 5.18
C LEU A 16 -10.20 32.66 6.16
N LEU A 17 -11.06 31.81 6.71
CA LEU A 17 -12.12 32.22 7.63
C LEU A 17 -11.67 32.25 9.10
N LYS A 18 -10.46 31.79 9.42
CA LYS A 18 -9.98 31.74 10.80
C LYS A 18 -9.73 33.16 11.36
N PRO A 19 -10.20 33.44 12.60
CA PRO A 19 -10.20 34.78 13.17
C PRO A 19 -8.82 35.42 13.35
N ASN A 20 -7.74 34.62 13.37
CA ASN A 20 -6.36 35.09 13.60
C ASN A 20 -5.52 35.26 12.32
N GLN A 21 -6.11 35.09 11.12
CA GLN A 21 -5.38 35.07 9.83
C GLN A 21 -5.82 36.15 8.83
N SER A 22 -6.39 37.29 9.27
CA SER A 22 -7.01 38.25 8.34
C SER A 22 -6.01 39.05 7.48
N PHE A 23 -5.49 38.42 6.43
CA PHE A 23 -4.82 39.09 5.32
C PHE A 23 -5.82 39.78 4.38
N VAL A 24 -7.11 39.40 4.44
CA VAL A 24 -8.17 39.80 3.50
C VAL A 24 -9.39 40.38 4.22
N CYS A 25 -10.17 41.22 3.53
CA CYS A 25 -11.42 41.79 4.01
C CYS A 25 -12.49 40.72 4.23
N ARG A 26 -12.75 40.37 5.49
CA ARG A 26 -13.67 39.27 5.87
C ARG A 26 -15.11 39.48 5.41
N SER A 27 -15.61 40.72 5.43
CA SER A 27 -16.99 41.01 5.03
C SER A 27 -17.26 40.78 3.54
N CYS A 28 -16.24 40.90 2.70
CA CYS A 28 -16.36 40.72 1.25
C CYS A 28 -16.11 39.28 0.82
N THR A 29 -15.17 38.59 1.46
CA THR A 29 -14.79 37.22 1.07
C THR A 29 -15.68 36.14 1.65
N GLN A 30 -16.33 36.38 2.80
CA GLN A 30 -17.10 35.35 3.49
C GLN A 30 -18.21 34.74 2.62
N GLN A 31 -18.96 35.57 1.89
CA GLN A 31 -20.04 35.09 1.03
C GLN A 31 -19.54 34.20 -0.11
N HIS A 32 -18.42 34.58 -0.75
CA HIS A 32 -17.80 33.81 -1.83
C HIS A 32 -17.22 32.48 -1.33
N VAL A 33 -16.58 32.50 -0.15
CA VAL A 33 -16.03 31.29 0.48
C VAL A 33 -17.16 30.31 0.86
N GLU A 34 -18.25 30.81 1.44
CA GLU A 34 -19.41 29.97 1.81
C GLU A 34 -20.06 29.35 0.57
N SER A 35 -20.25 30.12 -0.51
CA SER A 35 -20.76 29.64 -1.80
C SER A 35 -19.87 28.56 -2.42
N LEU A 36 -18.55 28.79 -2.44
CA LEU A 36 -17.58 27.80 -2.88
C LEU A 36 -17.63 26.52 -2.05
N HIS A 37 -17.71 26.63 -0.72
CA HIS A 37 -17.78 25.47 0.17
C HIS A 37 -19.03 24.63 -0.10
N GLN A 38 -20.18 25.26 -0.35
CA GLN A 38 -21.41 24.57 -0.76
C GLN A 38 -21.25 23.84 -2.09
N ASN A 39 -20.63 24.49 -3.09
CA ASN A 39 -20.41 23.86 -4.39
C ASN A 39 -19.43 22.68 -4.32
N LEU A 40 -18.33 22.84 -3.59
CA LEU A 40 -17.33 21.78 -3.38
C LEU A 40 -17.93 20.61 -2.59
N SER A 41 -18.74 20.88 -1.56
CA SER A 41 -19.47 19.86 -0.81
C SER A 41 -20.45 19.09 -1.69
N ALA A 42 -21.16 19.77 -2.59
CA ALA A 42 -22.05 19.11 -3.56
C ALA A 42 -21.29 18.18 -4.52
N LEU A 43 -20.10 18.59 -4.97
CA LEU A 43 -19.22 17.76 -5.81
C LEU A 43 -18.66 16.56 -5.03
N GLN A 44 -18.34 16.71 -3.74
CA GLN A 44 -17.91 15.59 -2.90
C GLN A 44 -19.03 14.56 -2.70
N LEU A 45 -20.24 15.01 -2.40
CA LEU A 45 -21.42 14.15 -2.29
C LEU A 45 -21.69 13.40 -3.59
N PHE A 46 -21.52 14.05 -4.75
CA PHE A 46 -21.59 13.38 -6.04
C PHE A 46 -20.56 12.25 -6.16
N LEU A 47 -19.29 12.50 -5.81
CA LEU A 47 -18.25 11.47 -5.87
C LEU A 47 -18.56 10.30 -4.91
N ASP A 48 -18.99 10.58 -3.68
CA ASP A 48 -19.35 9.55 -2.71
C ASP A 48 -20.54 8.70 -3.19
N ASP A 49 -21.57 9.30 -3.77
CA ASP A 49 -22.72 8.57 -4.33
C ASP A 49 -22.30 7.68 -5.51
N THR A 50 -21.42 8.15 -6.38
CA THR A 50 -20.93 7.36 -7.53
C THR A 50 -20.04 6.18 -7.13
N THR A 51 -19.49 6.16 -5.91
CA THR A 51 -18.77 4.98 -5.40
C THR A 51 -19.68 3.86 -4.89
N LYS A 52 -20.95 4.17 -4.62
CA LYS A 52 -21.94 3.23 -4.06
C LYS A 52 -22.84 2.59 -5.13
N GLU A 53 -23.03 3.26 -6.27
CA GLU A 53 -23.81 2.74 -7.39
C GLU A 53 -22.90 2.18 -8.48
N GLU A 54 -23.19 0.95 -8.94
CA GLU A 54 -22.51 0.35 -10.10
C GLU A 54 -22.81 1.19 -11.35
N ALA A 55 -21.86 2.03 -11.71
CA ALA A 55 -21.98 2.89 -12.86
C ALA A 55 -21.88 2.07 -14.14
N LYS A 56 -23.02 1.97 -14.85
CA LYS A 56 -23.10 1.39 -16.21
C LYS A 56 -22.23 2.12 -17.25
N ASP A 57 -21.61 3.23 -16.88
CA ASP A 57 -20.77 4.05 -17.76
C ASP A 57 -19.54 4.56 -16.99
N ILE A 58 -18.57 3.65 -16.82
CA ILE A 58 -17.31 3.89 -16.10
C ILE A 58 -16.47 4.96 -16.82
N GLU A 59 -16.58 5.07 -18.14
CA GLU A 59 -15.76 5.97 -18.95
C GLU A 59 -16.20 7.43 -18.76
N THR A 60 -17.51 7.71 -18.77
CA THR A 60 -18.00 9.07 -18.46
C THR A 60 -17.72 9.47 -17.02
N LEU A 61 -17.83 8.55 -16.05
CA LEU A 61 -17.44 8.85 -14.67
C LEU A 61 -15.96 9.17 -14.52
N LYS A 62 -15.06 8.42 -15.17
CA LYS A 62 -13.62 8.72 -15.17
C LYS A 62 -13.33 10.08 -15.80
N ALA A 63 -14.03 10.44 -16.87
CA ALA A 63 -13.90 11.74 -17.51
C ALA A 63 -14.36 12.88 -16.59
N ILE A 64 -15.48 12.70 -15.89
CA ILE A 64 -16.00 13.66 -14.90
C ILE A 64 -15.05 13.78 -13.72
N GLU A 65 -14.56 12.68 -13.14
CA GLU A 65 -13.61 12.72 -12.04
C GLU A 65 -12.33 13.47 -12.45
N LYS A 66 -11.80 13.18 -13.64
CA LYS A 66 -10.66 13.93 -14.21
C LYS A 66 -10.98 15.42 -14.32
N ARG A 67 -12.15 15.78 -14.85
CA ARG A 67 -12.56 17.17 -15.02
C ARG A 67 -12.68 17.91 -13.69
N ILE A 68 -13.31 17.29 -12.69
CA ILE A 68 -13.42 17.84 -11.33
C ILE A 68 -12.03 18.11 -10.77
N ARG A 69 -11.14 17.11 -10.81
CA ARG A 69 -9.76 17.26 -10.33
C ARG A 69 -9.04 18.42 -11.00
N ASP A 70 -9.09 18.49 -12.33
CA ASP A 70 -8.33 19.47 -13.10
C ASP A 70 -8.85 20.91 -12.89
N VAL A 71 -10.16 21.10 -12.69
CA VAL A 71 -10.73 22.42 -12.36
C VAL A 71 -10.41 22.82 -10.93
N VAL A 72 -10.52 21.89 -9.98
CA VAL A 72 -10.32 22.18 -8.56
C VAL A 72 -8.85 22.50 -8.24
N TYR A 73 -7.88 21.78 -8.83
CA TYR A 73 -6.47 22.15 -8.66
C TYR A 73 -6.15 23.53 -9.25
N LYS A 74 -6.71 23.86 -10.43
CA LYS A 74 -6.55 25.21 -10.99
C LYS A 74 -7.18 26.28 -10.10
N ALA A 75 -8.29 25.97 -9.43
CA ALA A 75 -8.92 26.87 -8.48
C ALA A 75 -8.04 27.09 -7.24
N GLU A 76 -7.47 26.02 -6.69
CA GLU A 76 -6.54 26.08 -5.57
C GLU A 76 -5.27 26.87 -5.91
N ASP A 77 -4.65 26.62 -7.07
CA ASP A 77 -3.48 27.37 -7.55
C ASP A 77 -3.77 28.88 -7.65
N LYS A 78 -4.96 29.26 -8.13
CA LYS A 78 -5.39 30.67 -8.20
C LYS A 78 -5.56 31.29 -6.81
N VAL A 79 -6.20 30.57 -5.89
CA VAL A 79 -6.37 31.04 -4.50
C VAL A 79 -5.02 31.19 -3.81
N ASP A 80 -4.12 30.21 -3.92
CA ASP A 80 -2.80 30.26 -3.27
C ASP A 80 -1.89 31.33 -3.87
N SER A 81 -1.86 31.47 -5.20
CA SER A 81 -1.04 32.48 -5.87
C SER A 81 -1.50 33.91 -5.56
N SER A 82 -2.82 34.13 -5.50
CA SER A 82 -3.39 35.43 -5.10
C SER A 82 -3.25 35.69 -3.61
N LEU A 83 -3.29 34.67 -2.74
CA LEU A 83 -2.96 34.84 -1.32
C LEU A 83 -1.50 35.26 -1.13
N ARG A 84 -0.60 34.63 -1.89
CA ARG A 84 0.84 34.94 -1.86
C ARG A 84 1.12 36.39 -2.26
N SER A 85 0.39 36.96 -3.22
CA SER A 85 0.57 38.36 -3.61
C SER A 85 0.19 39.32 -2.48
N ILE A 86 -0.84 38.99 -1.69
CA ILE A 86 -1.22 39.77 -0.49
C ILE A 86 -0.14 39.69 0.59
N ILE A 87 0.44 38.50 0.80
CA ILE A 87 1.49 38.29 1.82
C ILE A 87 2.77 39.07 1.47
N LEU A 88 3.10 39.17 0.18
CA LEU A 88 4.31 39.84 -0.30
C LEU A 88 4.15 41.35 -0.53
N ALA A 89 2.93 41.89 -0.44
CA ALA A 89 2.67 43.31 -0.67
C ALA A 89 3.26 44.17 0.46
N ASP A 90 4.21 45.04 0.13
CA ASP A 90 4.81 46.01 1.04
C ASP A 90 4.14 47.39 0.87
N GLY A 91 3.71 48.00 1.97
CA GLY A 91 2.92 49.24 2.00
C GLY A 91 1.40 49.08 1.83
N THR A 92 0.64 50.07 2.30
CA THR A 92 -0.83 50.02 2.39
C THR A 92 -1.54 50.04 1.02
N GLU A 93 -1.06 50.83 0.06
CA GLU A 93 -1.66 50.93 -1.29
C GLU A 93 -1.46 49.64 -2.10
N ASN A 94 -0.26 49.06 -2.04
CA ASN A 94 0.04 47.78 -2.70
C ASN A 94 -0.80 46.63 -2.13
N ARG A 95 -1.09 46.67 -0.82
CA ARG A 95 -1.92 45.67 -0.16
C ARG A 95 -3.39 45.77 -0.54
N GLU A 96 -3.93 46.97 -0.69
CA GLU A 96 -5.31 47.16 -1.15
C GLU A 96 -5.50 46.66 -2.59
N GLY A 97 -4.52 46.93 -3.48
CA GLY A 97 -4.50 46.39 -4.84
C GLY A 97 -4.44 44.86 -4.88
N ALA A 98 -3.59 44.25 -4.03
CA ALA A 98 -3.50 42.79 -3.92
C ALA A 98 -4.79 42.15 -3.39
N CYS A 99 -5.47 42.78 -2.42
CA CYS A 99 -6.77 42.32 -1.93
C CYS A 99 -7.86 42.38 -3.00
N LYS A 100 -7.92 43.46 -3.80
CA LYS A 100 -8.87 43.56 -4.93
C LYS A 100 -8.61 42.47 -5.97
N PHE A 101 -7.34 42.24 -6.31
CA PHE A 101 -6.96 41.16 -7.22
C PHE A 101 -7.38 39.78 -6.68
N PHE A 102 -7.18 39.52 -5.39
CA PHE A 102 -7.63 38.28 -4.74
C PHE A 102 -9.15 38.10 -4.82
N GLU A 103 -9.93 39.16 -4.57
CA GLU A 103 -11.39 39.10 -4.69
C GLU A 103 -11.84 38.79 -6.13
N GLU A 104 -11.19 39.39 -7.13
CA GLU A 104 -11.46 39.10 -8.54
C GLU A 104 -11.13 37.64 -8.93
N GLU A 105 -10.01 37.10 -8.43
CA GLU A 105 -9.65 35.70 -8.68
C GLU A 105 -10.62 34.74 -7.96
N LEU A 106 -11.02 35.05 -6.72
CA LEU A 106 -11.98 34.25 -5.98
C LEU A 106 -13.34 34.20 -6.67
N LEU A 107 -13.80 35.31 -7.25
CA LEU A 107 -15.00 35.38 -8.08
C LEU A 107 -14.91 34.52 -9.34
N LYS A 108 -13.74 34.47 -9.99
CA LYS A 108 -13.54 33.59 -11.16
C LYS A 108 -13.58 32.12 -10.73
N VAL A 109 -12.93 31.79 -9.61
CA VAL A 109 -12.94 30.44 -9.04
C VAL A 109 -14.36 30.00 -8.69
N GLU A 110 -15.15 30.87 -8.05
CA GLU A 110 -16.56 30.60 -7.75
C GLU A 110 -17.36 30.27 -9.02
N LYS A 111 -17.20 31.06 -10.09
CA LYS A 111 -17.87 30.82 -11.37
C LYS A 111 -17.44 29.51 -12.02
N ASP A 112 -16.14 29.21 -12.02
CA ASP A 112 -15.58 27.99 -12.61
C ASP A 112 -16.13 26.74 -11.89
N VAL A 113 -16.14 26.77 -10.55
CA VAL A 113 -16.63 25.65 -9.71
C VAL A 113 -18.15 25.52 -9.78
N ASP A 114 -18.91 26.62 -9.82
CA ASP A 114 -20.37 26.60 -10.00
C ASP A 114 -20.77 26.06 -11.39
N SER A 115 -20.07 26.46 -12.44
CA SER A 115 -20.27 25.90 -13.79
C SER A 115 -20.04 24.40 -13.81
N LEU A 116 -18.95 23.93 -13.19
CA LEU A 116 -18.65 22.51 -13.04
C LEU A 116 -19.74 21.79 -12.25
N ARG A 117 -20.20 22.35 -11.13
CA ARG A 117 -21.30 21.80 -10.34
C ARG A 117 -22.56 21.64 -11.18
N LYS A 118 -22.95 22.67 -11.94
CA LYS A 118 -24.15 22.64 -12.79
C LYS A 118 -24.07 21.55 -13.86
N GLU A 119 -22.92 21.40 -14.49
CA GLU A 119 -22.65 20.31 -15.44
C GLU A 119 -22.82 18.94 -14.78
N VAL A 120 -22.22 18.73 -13.61
CA VAL A 120 -22.30 17.47 -12.85
C VAL A 120 -23.73 17.17 -12.39
N VAL A 121 -24.49 18.19 -11.95
CA VAL A 121 -25.89 18.06 -11.52
C VAL A 121 -26.81 17.71 -12.69
N GLN A 122 -26.59 18.29 -13.88
CA GLN A 122 -27.36 17.93 -15.08
C GLN A 122 -27.18 16.45 -15.46
N ILE A 123 -26.01 15.88 -15.22
CA ILE A 123 -25.74 14.44 -15.43
C ILE A 123 -26.47 13.58 -14.39
N LYS A 124 -26.59 14.06 -13.13
CA LYS A 124 -27.32 13.38 -12.04
C LYS A 124 -28.85 13.35 -12.26
N PHE A 125 -29.43 14.35 -12.93
CA PHE A 125 -30.89 14.46 -13.11
C PHE A 125 -31.52 13.43 -14.08
N ASN A 126 -30.73 12.64 -14.79
CA ASN A 126 -31.24 11.52 -15.61
C ASN A 126 -31.34 10.19 -14.85
N LYS A 127 -30.90 10.11 -13.59
CA LYS A 127 -30.90 8.88 -12.80
C LYS A 127 -31.01 9.24 -11.33
N ASN A 128 -32.19 9.14 -10.72
CA ASN A 128 -32.25 9.15 -9.26
C ASN A 128 -33.27 8.14 -8.72
N GLY A 129 -32.77 7.35 -7.76
CA GLY A 129 -33.52 6.45 -6.90
C GLY A 129 -32.75 6.07 -5.62
N SER A 130 -32.66 7.01 -4.66
CA SER A 130 -32.76 6.81 -3.19
C SER A 130 -31.70 6.05 -2.35
N LYS A 131 -31.16 6.85 -1.38
CA LYS A 131 -30.93 6.64 0.08
C LYS A 131 -29.62 6.06 0.63
N SER A 132 -29.22 6.71 1.73
CA SER A 132 -27.98 6.59 2.51
C SER A 132 -28.12 5.66 3.73
N ALA A 133 -27.01 5.07 4.15
CA ALA A 133 -26.78 4.51 5.49
C ALA A 133 -25.32 4.75 5.92
N GLU A 134 -25.14 5.15 7.18
CA GLU A 134 -23.85 5.32 7.87
C GLU A 134 -23.48 4.05 8.64
N LEU A 135 -22.20 3.66 8.60
CA LEU A 135 -21.64 2.54 9.37
C LEU A 135 -20.73 3.06 10.49
N ALA A 136 -20.86 2.48 11.69
CA ALA A 136 -19.95 2.64 12.81
C ALA A 136 -18.89 1.52 12.80
N THR A 137 -17.64 1.83 13.16
CA THR A 137 -16.53 0.87 13.21
C THR A 137 -15.89 0.87 14.61
N THR A 138 -15.68 -0.33 15.16
CA THR A 138 -14.87 -0.61 16.35
C THR A 138 -13.46 -1.06 15.94
N PRO A 139 -12.39 -0.69 16.68
CA PRO A 139 -11.03 -1.08 16.32
C PRO A 139 -10.67 -2.47 16.87
N SER A 140 -9.97 -3.28 16.08
CA SER A 140 -9.40 -4.57 16.52
C SER A 140 -7.87 -4.54 16.42
N SER A 141 -7.20 -5.22 17.35
CA SER A 141 -5.75 -5.27 17.57
C SER A 141 -4.94 -5.86 16.40
N PRO A 142 -3.63 -5.56 16.27
CA PRO A 142 -2.80 -6.00 15.15
C PRO A 142 -2.60 -7.52 15.14
N GLU A 143 -2.83 -8.12 13.97
CA GLU A 143 -2.67 -9.55 13.71
C GLU A 143 -1.21 -9.93 13.51
N LYS A 144 -0.81 -11.06 14.09
CA LYS A 144 0.32 -11.86 13.60
C LYS A 144 -0.11 -12.52 12.30
N SER A 145 0.74 -12.50 11.27
CA SER A 145 0.50 -13.18 10.01
C SER A 145 0.35 -14.69 10.24
N THR A 146 -0.87 -15.21 10.16
CA THR A 146 -1.05 -16.66 10.17
C THR A 146 -0.62 -17.25 8.84
N ILE A 147 0.12 -18.34 8.93
CA ILE A 147 0.68 -19.03 7.77
C ILE A 147 -0.08 -20.34 7.65
N VAL A 148 -1.00 -20.41 6.69
CA VAL A 148 -1.83 -21.57 6.40
C VAL A 148 -1.33 -22.25 5.12
N GLY A 149 -1.26 -23.58 5.10
CA GLY A 149 -0.96 -24.36 3.89
C GLY A 149 0.49 -24.22 3.43
N MET A 150 1.44 -24.04 4.36
CA MET A 150 2.87 -23.98 4.05
C MET A 150 3.71 -24.92 4.93
N GLU A 151 3.08 -25.86 5.61
CA GLU A 151 3.74 -26.79 6.54
C GLU A 151 4.74 -27.68 5.80
N ASP A 152 4.33 -28.28 4.68
CA ASP A 152 5.19 -29.16 3.88
C ASP A 152 6.35 -28.39 3.24
N ASP A 153 6.07 -27.19 2.70
CA ASP A 153 7.09 -26.29 2.19
C ASP A 153 8.11 -25.92 3.28
N PHE A 154 7.62 -25.56 4.46
CA PHE A 154 8.45 -25.18 5.60
C PHE A 154 9.34 -26.35 6.05
N ASN A 155 8.78 -27.54 6.20
CA ASN A 155 9.52 -28.74 6.58
C ASN A 155 10.57 -29.09 5.53
N THR A 156 10.23 -28.99 4.24
CA THR A 156 11.18 -29.24 3.13
C THR A 156 12.38 -28.28 3.18
N ILE A 157 12.13 -26.98 3.41
CA ILE A 157 13.20 -25.99 3.52
C ILE A 157 14.02 -26.20 4.80
N LEU A 158 13.36 -26.56 5.91
CA LEU A 158 14.00 -26.87 7.18
C LEU A 158 14.95 -28.08 7.03
N ASP A 159 14.52 -29.15 6.37
CA ASP A 159 15.35 -30.33 6.11
C ASP A 159 16.58 -29.98 5.29
N ARG A 160 16.42 -29.14 4.25
CA ARG A 160 17.54 -28.67 3.42
C ARG A 160 18.52 -27.78 4.20
N LEU A 161 18.01 -26.89 5.04
CA LEU A 161 18.83 -26.03 5.91
C LEU A 161 19.60 -26.83 6.97
N THR A 162 19.05 -27.97 7.40
CA THR A 162 19.60 -28.80 8.47
C THR A 162 20.37 -30.03 7.96
N SER A 163 20.49 -30.17 6.63
CA SER A 163 21.33 -31.16 5.97
C SER A 163 22.77 -31.17 6.50
N GLN A 164 23.40 -32.34 6.48
CA GLN A 164 24.76 -32.53 7.02
C GLN A 164 25.88 -32.15 6.03
N THR A 165 25.57 -31.40 4.97
CA THR A 165 26.59 -30.93 4.02
C THR A 165 27.42 -29.80 4.63
N ASP A 166 28.74 -29.97 4.60
CA ASP A 166 29.70 -29.02 5.16
C ASP A 166 29.85 -27.77 4.26
N GLU A 167 29.78 -27.95 2.94
CA GLU A 167 29.89 -26.88 1.95
C GLU A 167 28.78 -25.80 2.07
N LEU A 168 29.12 -24.58 1.65
CA LEU A 168 28.16 -23.49 1.45
C LEU A 168 27.07 -23.92 0.46
N THR A 169 25.83 -23.97 0.94
CA THR A 169 24.69 -24.43 0.12
C THR A 169 23.70 -23.30 -0.12
N VAL A 170 23.30 -23.12 -1.38
CA VAL A 170 22.23 -22.21 -1.79
C VAL A 170 20.92 -22.98 -1.93
N ILE A 171 19.86 -22.46 -1.32
CA ILE A 171 18.51 -23.03 -1.35
C ILE A 171 17.59 -22.00 -2.03
N PRO A 172 17.39 -22.10 -3.35
CA PRO A 172 16.53 -21.17 -4.05
C PRO A 172 15.06 -21.59 -3.95
N ILE A 173 14.19 -20.63 -3.64
CA ILE A 173 12.73 -20.72 -3.68
C ILE A 173 12.25 -19.88 -4.86
N PHE A 174 11.52 -20.48 -5.79
CA PHE A 174 10.97 -19.76 -6.93
C PHE A 174 9.46 -19.94 -7.09
N GLY A 175 8.84 -18.99 -7.78
CA GLY A 175 7.40 -18.98 -8.00
C GLY A 175 6.88 -17.57 -8.29
N MET A 176 5.64 -17.49 -8.76
CA MET A 176 5.00 -16.24 -9.18
C MET A 176 4.96 -15.17 -8.06
N GLY A 177 4.79 -13.88 -8.44
CA GLY A 177 4.50 -12.81 -7.48
C GLY A 177 3.24 -13.12 -6.65
N GLY A 178 3.24 -12.77 -5.35
CA GLY A 178 2.11 -13.01 -4.44
C GLY A 178 1.89 -14.46 -4.00
N ILE A 179 2.74 -15.41 -4.42
CA ILE A 179 2.62 -16.84 -4.07
C ILE A 179 3.09 -17.18 -2.63
N GLY A 180 3.69 -16.21 -1.92
CA GLY A 180 4.14 -16.40 -0.54
C GLY A 180 5.58 -16.89 -0.37
N LYS A 181 6.49 -16.67 -1.33
CA LYS A 181 7.93 -17.01 -1.20
C LYS A 181 8.58 -16.29 -0.02
N THR A 182 8.46 -14.96 0.03
CA THR A 182 8.96 -14.12 1.12
C THR A 182 8.32 -14.51 2.45
N THR A 183 7.04 -14.86 2.46
CA THR A 183 6.34 -15.35 3.67
C THR A 183 6.94 -16.65 4.18
N LEU A 184 7.22 -17.61 3.30
CA LEU A 184 7.87 -18.87 3.65
C LEU A 184 9.30 -18.63 4.16
N ALA A 185 10.09 -17.81 3.44
CA ALA A 185 11.44 -17.46 3.84
C ALA A 185 11.46 -16.73 5.19
N ARG A 186 10.47 -15.87 5.47
CA ARG A 186 10.31 -15.19 6.76
C ARG A 186 9.93 -16.14 7.89
N LYS A 187 9.05 -17.11 7.65
CA LYS A 187 8.72 -18.17 8.64
C LYS A 187 9.97 -18.93 9.06
N VAL A 188 10.80 -19.29 8.09
CA VAL A 188 12.11 -19.93 8.30
C VAL A 188 13.06 -18.98 9.01
N TYR A 189 13.09 -17.72 8.60
CA TYR A 189 13.97 -16.72 9.20
C TYR A 189 13.66 -16.52 10.69
N ASP A 190 12.39 -16.39 11.06
CA ASP A 190 11.96 -16.11 12.42
C ASP A 190 11.96 -17.34 13.35
N ASP A 191 12.21 -18.54 12.81
CA ASP A 191 12.21 -19.78 13.59
C ASP A 191 13.44 -19.86 14.53
N PHE A 192 13.17 -19.95 15.84
CA PHE A 192 14.22 -19.97 16.87
C PHE A 192 15.13 -21.21 16.78
N SER A 193 14.60 -22.35 16.37
CA SER A 193 15.36 -23.61 16.23
C SER A 193 16.34 -23.56 15.06
N ILE A 194 16.06 -22.74 14.05
CA ILE A 194 16.95 -22.43 12.95
C ILE A 194 17.97 -21.38 13.39
N ARG A 195 17.49 -20.26 13.93
CA ARG A 195 18.34 -19.13 14.34
C ARG A 195 19.45 -19.52 15.31
N SER A 196 19.18 -20.43 16.24
CA SER A 196 20.17 -20.92 17.22
C SER A 196 21.30 -21.77 16.62
N ARG A 197 21.22 -22.17 15.34
CA ARG A 197 22.24 -22.99 14.67
C ARG A 197 23.31 -22.19 13.93
N PHE A 198 23.11 -20.88 13.76
CA PHE A 198 23.98 -20.01 12.98
C PHE A 198 24.54 -18.89 13.85
N ASP A 199 25.85 -18.61 13.71
CA ASP A 199 26.54 -17.52 14.39
C ASP A 199 26.14 -16.15 13.83
N LYS A 200 25.80 -16.13 12.55
CA LYS A 200 25.38 -14.94 11.80
C LYS A 200 24.10 -15.19 11.04
N TYR A 201 23.24 -14.19 11.06
CA TYR A 201 21.88 -14.27 10.57
C TYR A 201 21.51 -12.94 9.94
N VAL A 202 21.33 -12.93 8.62
CA VAL A 202 21.14 -11.70 7.86
C VAL A 202 19.99 -11.87 6.89
N TRP A 203 19.16 -10.84 6.77
CA TRP A 203 18.14 -10.71 5.74
C TRP A 203 18.49 -9.50 4.88
N VAL A 204 18.36 -9.65 3.56
CA VAL A 204 18.57 -8.61 2.57
C VAL A 204 17.48 -8.70 1.52
N THR A 205 16.88 -7.58 1.14
CA THR A 205 15.91 -7.52 0.04
C THR A 205 16.53 -6.82 -1.17
N ILE A 206 16.36 -7.41 -2.36
CA ILE A 206 16.96 -6.92 -3.60
C ILE A 206 15.89 -6.29 -4.48
N SER A 207 16.00 -4.99 -4.70
CA SER A 207 15.15 -4.26 -5.63
C SER A 207 15.39 -4.69 -7.08
N GLU A 208 14.40 -4.50 -7.96
CA GLU A 208 14.55 -4.76 -9.40
C GLU A 208 15.68 -3.91 -10.00
N GLU A 209 15.75 -2.64 -9.61
CA GLU A 209 16.90 -1.77 -9.84
C GLU A 209 18.05 -2.17 -8.90
N TYR A 210 18.88 -3.11 -9.34
CA TYR A 210 19.96 -3.64 -8.52
C TYR A 210 20.99 -2.54 -8.14
N ASN A 211 21.13 -2.29 -6.84
CA ASN A 211 22.13 -1.39 -6.27
C ASN A 211 23.08 -2.14 -5.33
N GLN A 212 24.26 -2.49 -5.84
CA GLN A 212 25.28 -3.23 -5.12
C GLN A 212 25.69 -2.55 -3.81
N LYS A 213 25.91 -1.23 -3.83
CA LYS A 213 26.34 -0.47 -2.67
C LYS A 213 25.29 -0.49 -1.56
N GLN A 214 24.01 -0.32 -1.90
CA GLN A 214 22.93 -0.35 -0.93
C GLN A 214 22.80 -1.73 -0.27
N MET A 215 22.88 -2.80 -1.08
CA MET A 215 22.86 -4.17 -0.57
C MET A 215 24.05 -4.44 0.38
N LEU A 216 25.26 -4.06 -0.02
CA LEU A 216 26.45 -4.23 0.82
C LEU A 216 26.31 -3.47 2.14
N LEU A 217 25.77 -2.25 2.12
CA LEU A 217 25.52 -1.46 3.33
C LEU A 217 24.52 -2.16 4.28
N GLU A 218 23.48 -2.79 3.75
CA GLU A 218 22.48 -3.53 4.54
C GLU A 218 23.09 -4.77 5.21
N VAL A 219 23.92 -5.53 4.48
CA VAL A 219 24.65 -6.67 5.03
C VAL A 219 25.66 -6.22 6.08
N VAL A 220 26.45 -5.19 5.79
CA VAL A 220 27.44 -4.64 6.74
C VAL A 220 26.74 -4.18 8.01
N TYR A 221 25.66 -3.42 7.90
CA TYR A 221 24.88 -2.95 9.05
C TYR A 221 24.44 -4.11 9.95
N SER A 222 24.00 -5.22 9.35
CA SER A 222 23.60 -6.44 10.06
C SER A 222 24.77 -7.18 10.72
N ILE A 223 25.99 -7.06 10.20
CA ILE A 223 27.17 -7.78 10.69
C ILE A 223 27.95 -6.99 11.76
N THR A 224 28.12 -5.67 11.59
CA THR A 224 29.08 -4.84 12.35
C THR A 224 28.43 -3.81 13.27
N SER A 225 27.09 -3.68 13.30
CA SER A 225 26.36 -2.71 14.14
C SER A 225 26.75 -1.23 13.91
N GLY A 226 27.39 -0.91 12.78
CA GLY A 226 27.74 0.44 12.36
C GLY A 226 28.14 0.46 10.88
N SER A 227 27.71 1.48 10.14
CA SER A 227 28.02 1.68 8.72
C SER A 227 28.54 3.10 8.47
N ASN A 228 29.64 3.21 7.70
CA ASN A 228 30.13 4.47 7.15
C ASN A 228 29.78 4.53 5.66
N HIS A 229 28.87 5.43 5.29
CA HIS A 229 28.42 5.61 3.90
C HIS A 229 29.52 6.07 2.93
N GLU A 230 30.65 6.54 3.47
CA GLU A 230 31.81 7.02 2.70
C GLU A 230 32.73 5.89 2.20
N MET A 231 32.53 4.65 2.63
CA MET A 231 33.36 3.52 2.20
C MET A 231 33.11 3.14 0.73
N SER A 232 34.16 2.66 0.06
CA SER A 232 34.06 2.10 -1.30
C SER A 232 33.42 0.71 -1.26
N ASP A 233 32.91 0.26 -2.40
CA ASP A 233 32.26 -1.05 -2.51
C ASP A 233 33.23 -2.18 -2.15
N ASP A 234 34.50 -2.09 -2.57
CA ASP A 234 35.55 -3.06 -2.21
C ASP A 234 35.78 -3.15 -0.70
N GLN A 235 35.78 -2.00 0.00
CA GLN A 235 35.93 -1.97 1.45
C GLN A 235 34.73 -2.61 2.14
N LEU A 236 33.51 -2.35 1.65
CA LEU A 236 32.30 -2.97 2.18
C LEU A 236 32.32 -4.48 1.96
N MET A 237 32.70 -4.95 0.77
CA MET A 237 32.87 -6.38 0.47
C MET A 237 33.88 -7.04 1.40
N GLU A 238 35.04 -6.41 1.63
CA GLU A 238 36.06 -6.93 2.53
C GLU A 238 35.55 -7.06 3.98
N ILE A 239 34.78 -6.07 4.45
CA ILE A 239 34.16 -6.09 5.79
C ILE A 239 33.17 -7.25 5.90
N VAL A 240 32.29 -7.43 4.91
CA VAL A 240 31.32 -8.54 4.91
C VAL A 240 32.07 -9.88 4.92
N TYR A 241 33.00 -10.06 3.99
CA TYR A 241 33.75 -11.31 3.86
C TYR A 241 34.48 -11.66 5.15
N ARG A 242 35.22 -10.71 5.75
CA ARG A 242 35.90 -10.93 7.05
C ARG A 242 34.93 -11.20 8.20
N GLY A 243 33.75 -10.56 8.18
CA GLY A 243 32.72 -10.76 9.19
C GLY A 243 32.06 -12.14 9.15
N LEU A 244 32.01 -12.76 7.97
CA LEU A 244 31.46 -14.10 7.75
C LEU A 244 32.52 -15.20 7.84
N LYS A 245 33.79 -14.89 7.55
CA LYS A 245 34.87 -15.86 7.50
C LYS A 245 35.00 -16.66 8.80
N GLY A 246 35.05 -17.99 8.68
CA GLY A 246 35.17 -18.95 9.77
C GLY A 246 33.91 -19.07 10.65
N ARG A 247 32.80 -18.43 10.29
CA ARG A 247 31.54 -18.44 11.07
C ARG A 247 30.44 -19.09 10.27
N ARG A 248 29.58 -19.86 10.95
CA ARG A 248 28.42 -20.46 10.33
C ARG A 248 27.32 -19.42 10.15
N PHE A 249 26.91 -19.15 8.92
CA PHE A 249 25.90 -18.12 8.63
C PHE A 249 24.67 -18.66 7.89
N LEU A 250 23.52 -18.02 8.14
CA LEU A 250 22.37 -18.06 7.24
C LEU A 250 22.13 -16.64 6.71
N ILE A 251 22.13 -16.51 5.38
CA ILE A 251 21.80 -15.26 4.70
C ILE A 251 20.56 -15.49 3.85
N VAL A 252 19.53 -14.68 4.09
CA VAL A 252 18.33 -14.64 3.25
C VAL A 252 18.48 -13.50 2.24
N ILE A 253 18.37 -13.83 0.96
CA ILE A 253 18.38 -12.88 -0.16
C ILE A 253 16.98 -12.93 -0.79
N ASP A 254 16.18 -11.90 -0.55
CA ASP A 254 14.79 -11.83 -1.00
C ASP A 254 14.66 -11.08 -2.34
N ASP A 255 13.81 -11.61 -3.22
CA ASP A 255 13.41 -11.10 -4.54
C ASP A 255 14.56 -10.78 -5.52
N ILE A 256 15.48 -11.72 -5.77
CA ILE A 256 16.54 -11.50 -6.76
C ILE A 256 16.03 -11.59 -8.22
N TRP A 257 16.49 -10.65 -9.07
CA TRP A 257 15.98 -10.46 -10.43
C TRP A 257 16.94 -10.87 -11.57
N SER A 258 18.21 -11.15 -11.29
CA SER A 258 19.17 -11.54 -12.35
C SER A 258 20.32 -12.42 -11.85
N THR A 259 20.89 -13.22 -12.75
CA THR A 259 22.10 -14.01 -12.48
C THR A 259 23.33 -13.13 -12.28
N GLN A 260 23.37 -11.95 -12.91
CA GLN A 260 24.46 -10.98 -12.75
C GLN A 260 24.52 -10.41 -11.33
N ALA A 261 23.37 -10.08 -10.74
CA ALA A 261 23.29 -9.65 -9.34
C ALA A 261 23.81 -10.76 -8.41
N TRP A 262 23.44 -12.01 -8.67
CA TRP A 262 23.95 -13.17 -7.93
C TRP A 262 25.47 -13.31 -8.10
N ASP A 263 26.00 -13.22 -9.31
CA ASP A 263 27.43 -13.37 -9.59
C ASP A 263 28.31 -12.36 -8.86
N GLN A 264 27.76 -11.19 -8.56
CA GLN A 264 28.41 -10.15 -7.78
C GLN A 264 28.31 -10.44 -6.28
N MET A 265 27.14 -10.90 -5.80
CA MET A 265 26.92 -11.25 -4.40
C MET A 265 27.66 -12.50 -3.96
N GLN A 266 27.76 -13.54 -4.78
CA GLN A 266 28.40 -14.78 -4.33
C GLN A 266 29.88 -14.58 -3.95
N ARG A 267 30.53 -13.54 -4.46
CA ARG A 267 31.93 -13.20 -4.18
C ARG A 267 32.19 -12.79 -2.74
N ILE A 268 31.19 -12.30 -2.02
CA ILE A 268 31.32 -11.88 -0.61
C ILE A 268 31.10 -13.02 0.39
N PHE A 269 30.66 -14.18 -0.07
CA PHE A 269 30.35 -15.31 0.81
C PHE A 269 31.51 -16.32 0.83
N PRO A 270 32.19 -16.51 1.98
CA PRO A 270 33.23 -17.54 2.10
C PRO A 270 32.60 -18.94 2.14
N ASN A 271 33.22 -19.88 1.43
CA ASN A 271 32.93 -21.31 1.56
C ASN A 271 34.03 -21.96 2.42
N ASP A 272 33.83 -21.95 3.74
CA ASP A 272 34.78 -22.47 4.73
C ASP A 272 34.37 -23.86 5.27
N ASP A 273 33.53 -24.60 4.53
CA ASP A 273 33.01 -25.93 4.89
C ASP A 273 32.41 -25.99 6.31
N ASN A 274 31.70 -24.93 6.69
CA ASN A 274 31.17 -24.72 8.04
C ASN A 274 29.65 -24.78 8.12
N LYS A 275 29.01 -25.48 7.18
CA LYS A 275 27.55 -25.68 7.09
C LYS A 275 26.77 -24.37 6.95
N SER A 276 27.37 -23.37 6.30
CA SER A 276 26.70 -22.11 5.98
C SER A 276 25.65 -22.30 4.88
N ARG A 277 24.61 -21.48 4.93
CA ARG A 277 23.43 -21.59 4.07
C ARG A 277 23.05 -20.22 3.51
N ILE A 278 22.57 -20.21 2.27
CA ILE A 278 21.94 -19.05 1.64
C ILE A 278 20.53 -19.46 1.23
N LEU A 279 19.53 -18.77 1.76
CA LEU A 279 18.15 -18.93 1.32
C LEU A 279 17.83 -17.79 0.34
N LEU A 280 17.42 -18.12 -0.87
CA LEU A 280 17.23 -17.14 -1.93
C LEU A 280 15.80 -17.22 -2.44
N THR A 281 15.11 -16.09 -2.60
CA THR A 281 13.79 -16.07 -3.25
C THR A 281 13.86 -15.34 -4.59
N THR A 282 13.14 -15.85 -5.60
CA THR A 282 13.07 -15.20 -6.91
C THR A 282 11.76 -15.53 -7.62
N ARG A 283 11.32 -14.66 -8.54
CA ARG A 283 10.20 -14.97 -9.44
C ARG A 283 10.64 -15.77 -10.67
N LEU A 284 11.94 -15.82 -10.93
CA LEU A 284 12.50 -16.23 -12.20
C LEU A 284 13.10 -17.62 -12.09
N LYS A 285 12.46 -18.61 -12.71
CA LYS A 285 12.94 -20.00 -12.68
C LYS A 285 14.38 -20.13 -13.17
N TYR A 286 14.75 -19.42 -14.23
CA TYR A 286 16.12 -19.49 -14.76
C TYR A 286 17.19 -19.00 -13.77
N VAL A 287 16.86 -18.01 -12.91
CA VAL A 287 17.77 -17.55 -11.85
C VAL A 287 17.88 -18.63 -10.77
N ALA A 288 16.75 -19.22 -10.38
CA ALA A 288 16.72 -20.31 -9.41
C ALA A 288 17.53 -21.52 -9.88
N ASP A 289 17.36 -21.92 -11.14
CA ASP A 289 18.12 -23.02 -11.78
C ASP A 289 19.61 -22.69 -11.84
N TYR A 290 19.99 -21.44 -12.14
CA TYR A 290 21.39 -20.99 -12.23
C TYR A 290 22.14 -21.05 -10.89
N VAL A 291 21.47 -20.71 -9.79
CA VAL A 291 22.10 -20.69 -8.45
C VAL A 291 22.02 -22.03 -7.71
N SER A 292 21.25 -22.98 -8.24
CA SER A 292 21.08 -24.29 -7.61
C SER A 292 22.28 -25.20 -7.83
N CYS A 293 22.46 -26.16 -6.92
CA CYS A 293 23.35 -27.30 -7.13
C CYS A 293 22.56 -28.61 -7.28
N PRO A 294 23.15 -29.68 -7.87
CA PRO A 294 22.44 -30.93 -8.14
C PRO A 294 21.78 -31.56 -6.90
N ASP A 295 22.42 -31.45 -5.75
CA ASP A 295 21.92 -32.02 -4.49
C ASP A 295 20.83 -31.17 -3.83
N PHE A 296 20.70 -29.90 -4.24
CA PHE A 296 19.72 -28.95 -3.71
C PHE A 296 18.97 -28.25 -4.86
N PRO A 297 18.07 -28.97 -5.55
CA PRO A 297 17.31 -28.40 -6.66
C PRO A 297 16.39 -27.28 -6.19
N PRO A 298 15.99 -26.35 -7.07
CA PRO A 298 15.14 -25.23 -6.67
C PRO A 298 13.80 -25.68 -6.09
N HIS A 299 13.38 -25.05 -5.00
CA HIS A 299 12.08 -25.27 -4.38
C HIS A 299 11.01 -24.46 -5.12
N SER A 300 10.12 -25.15 -5.84
CA SER A 300 9.00 -24.53 -6.52
C SER A 300 7.85 -24.31 -5.53
N LYS A 301 7.51 -23.05 -5.26
CA LYS A 301 6.34 -22.72 -4.45
C LYS A 301 5.05 -22.97 -5.25
N SER A 302 4.19 -23.86 -4.77
CA SER A 302 2.91 -24.20 -5.40
C SER A 302 1.80 -23.21 -5.01
N PHE A 303 0.71 -23.24 -5.77
CA PHE A 303 -0.55 -22.61 -5.38
C PHE A 303 -1.17 -23.35 -4.20
N LEU A 304 -1.92 -22.63 -3.38
CA LEU A 304 -2.69 -23.24 -2.30
C LEU A 304 -3.76 -24.16 -2.85
N SER A 305 -4.04 -25.25 -2.12
CA SER A 305 -5.24 -26.05 -2.36
C SER A 305 -6.50 -25.20 -2.14
N LEU A 306 -7.65 -25.67 -2.63
CA LEU A 306 -8.92 -24.98 -2.36
C LEU A 306 -9.22 -24.95 -0.86
N ASP A 307 -8.87 -26.01 -0.13
CA ASP A 307 -9.08 -26.10 1.31
C ASP A 307 -8.17 -25.13 2.07
N ASP A 308 -6.88 -25.07 1.72
CA ASP A 308 -5.95 -24.11 2.35
C ASP A 308 -6.31 -22.66 2.01
N SER A 309 -6.80 -22.42 0.78
CA SER A 309 -7.29 -21.11 0.36
C SER A 309 -8.54 -20.71 1.15
N TRP A 310 -9.45 -21.65 1.39
CA TRP A 310 -10.65 -21.43 2.20
C TRP A 310 -10.30 -21.18 3.67
N ASN A 311 -9.38 -21.96 4.22
CA ASN A 311 -8.87 -21.78 5.59
C ASN A 311 -8.21 -20.40 5.76
N LEU A 312 -7.35 -19.99 4.82
CA LEU A 312 -6.74 -18.66 4.83
C LEU A 312 -7.77 -17.54 4.71
N PHE A 313 -8.77 -17.70 3.84
CA PHE A 313 -9.86 -16.73 3.66
C PHE A 313 -10.67 -16.57 4.95
N THR A 314 -11.17 -17.67 5.50
CA THR A 314 -12.02 -17.67 6.69
C THR A 314 -11.30 -17.13 7.91
N GLU A 315 -10.03 -17.49 8.08
CA GLU A 315 -9.21 -16.92 9.13
C GLU A 315 -9.05 -15.40 8.96
N LYS A 316 -8.87 -14.91 7.73
CA LYS A 316 -8.73 -13.47 7.49
C LYS A 316 -10.02 -12.68 7.68
N VAL A 317 -11.16 -13.24 7.31
CA VAL A 317 -12.47 -12.56 7.44
C VAL A 317 -13.03 -12.67 8.85
N PHE A 318 -12.99 -13.86 9.44
CA PHE A 318 -13.69 -14.17 10.70
C PHE A 318 -12.73 -14.36 11.89
N LYS A 319 -11.41 -14.36 11.66
CA LYS A 319 -10.39 -14.59 12.69
C LYS A 319 -10.56 -15.95 13.36
N LYS A 320 -11.26 -15.99 14.49
CA LYS A 320 -11.56 -17.21 15.25
C LYS A 320 -13.03 -17.61 15.18
N ASP A 321 -13.87 -16.77 14.61
CA ASP A 321 -15.30 -17.05 14.46
C ASP A 321 -15.55 -17.95 13.25
N THR A 322 -16.63 -18.72 13.30
CA THR A 322 -17.05 -19.58 12.20
C THR A 322 -17.79 -18.79 11.14
N CYS A 323 -17.53 -19.09 9.86
CA CYS A 323 -18.28 -18.55 8.74
C CYS A 323 -19.79 -18.90 8.89
N PRO A 324 -20.71 -17.94 8.74
CA PRO A 324 -22.14 -18.22 8.71
C PRO A 324 -22.49 -19.20 7.58
N PRO A 325 -23.26 -20.28 7.84
CA PRO A 325 -23.51 -21.32 6.83
C PRO A 325 -24.14 -20.82 5.52
N HIS A 326 -24.94 -19.76 5.58
CA HIS A 326 -25.60 -19.18 4.41
C HIS A 326 -24.65 -18.37 3.49
N LEU A 327 -23.43 -18.06 3.94
CA LEU A 327 -22.41 -17.37 3.16
C LEU A 327 -21.30 -18.31 2.68
N GLU A 328 -21.26 -19.54 3.20
CA GLU A 328 -20.17 -20.48 2.95
C GLU A 328 -20.04 -20.86 1.47
N GLU A 329 -21.16 -21.16 0.81
CA GLU A 329 -21.17 -21.53 -0.61
C GLU A 329 -20.66 -20.40 -1.49
N THR A 330 -21.22 -19.19 -1.33
CA THR A 330 -20.79 -17.98 -2.06
C THR A 330 -19.32 -17.67 -1.77
N GLY A 331 -18.89 -17.78 -0.51
CA GLY A 331 -17.50 -17.60 -0.12
C GLY A 331 -16.56 -18.57 -0.84
N LYS A 332 -16.91 -19.85 -0.91
CA LYS A 332 -16.12 -20.87 -1.60
C LYS A 332 -15.99 -20.57 -3.09
N HIS A 333 -17.05 -20.11 -3.75
CA HIS A 333 -16.98 -19.69 -5.15
C HIS A 333 -16.06 -18.48 -5.36
N ILE A 334 -16.13 -17.48 -4.47
CA ILE A 334 -15.24 -16.31 -4.50
C ILE A 334 -13.78 -16.74 -4.34
N VAL A 335 -13.49 -17.61 -3.38
CA VAL A 335 -12.14 -18.14 -3.13
C VAL A 335 -11.64 -18.98 -4.31
N GLN A 336 -12.51 -19.72 -4.97
CA GLN A 336 -12.18 -20.44 -6.21
C GLN A 336 -11.71 -19.49 -7.33
N GLN A 337 -12.25 -18.26 -7.41
CA GLN A 337 -11.78 -17.27 -8.39
C GLN A 337 -10.35 -16.79 -8.15
N CYS A 338 -9.85 -16.90 -6.92
CA CYS A 338 -8.47 -16.57 -6.56
C CYS A 338 -7.45 -17.60 -7.08
N ARG A 339 -7.91 -18.77 -7.55
CA ARG A 339 -7.08 -19.85 -8.14
C ARG A 339 -5.87 -20.24 -7.27
N GLY A 340 -6.05 -20.24 -5.96
CA GLY A 340 -5.02 -20.66 -5.00
C GLY A 340 -3.85 -19.67 -4.83
N LEU A 341 -3.93 -18.43 -5.35
CA LEU A 341 -2.91 -17.41 -5.11
C LEU A 341 -3.15 -16.74 -3.73
N PRO A 342 -2.24 -16.88 -2.74
CA PRO A 342 -2.43 -16.33 -1.40
C PRO A 342 -2.73 -14.83 -1.37
N LEU A 343 -2.01 -14.02 -2.17
CA LEU A 343 -2.24 -12.58 -2.24
C LEU A 343 -3.69 -12.26 -2.66
N SER A 344 -4.21 -12.93 -3.69
CA SER A 344 -5.59 -12.76 -4.15
C SER A 344 -6.58 -13.11 -3.03
N VAL A 345 -6.37 -14.23 -2.34
CA VAL A 345 -7.24 -14.68 -1.25
C VAL A 345 -7.29 -13.65 -0.13
N VAL A 346 -6.13 -13.15 0.31
CA VAL A 346 -6.02 -12.20 1.42
C VAL A 346 -6.63 -10.84 1.05
N VAL A 347 -6.44 -10.36 -0.18
CA VAL A 347 -7.03 -9.09 -0.65
C VAL A 347 -8.54 -9.17 -0.73
N VAL A 348 -9.10 -10.28 -1.26
CA VAL A 348 -10.55 -10.47 -1.30
C VAL A 348 -11.14 -10.62 0.10
N ALA A 349 -10.44 -11.33 0.99
CA ALA A 349 -10.83 -11.42 2.40
C ALA A 349 -10.86 -10.03 3.07
N GLY A 350 -9.83 -9.20 2.86
CA GLY A 350 -9.78 -7.83 3.40
C GLY A 350 -10.87 -6.92 2.85
N LEU A 351 -11.25 -7.10 1.57
CA LEU A 351 -12.40 -6.42 0.96
C LEU A 351 -13.72 -6.83 1.64
N ILE A 352 -13.98 -8.14 1.70
CA ILE A 352 -15.21 -8.72 2.21
C ILE A 352 -15.36 -8.45 3.72
N GLY A 353 -14.27 -8.50 4.47
CA GLY A 353 -14.26 -8.23 5.91
C GLY A 353 -14.66 -6.80 6.29
N LYS A 354 -14.72 -5.87 5.33
CA LYS A 354 -15.23 -4.50 5.53
C LYS A 354 -16.66 -4.29 5.01
N MET A 355 -17.28 -5.31 4.45
CA MET A 355 -18.69 -5.27 4.04
C MET A 355 -19.58 -5.87 5.11
N ASP A 356 -20.85 -5.46 5.13
CA ASP A 356 -21.86 -6.18 5.92
C ASP A 356 -21.93 -7.63 5.42
N PRO A 357 -21.91 -8.64 6.32
CA PRO A 357 -21.90 -10.06 5.97
C PRO A 357 -23.29 -10.51 5.50
N THR A 358 -23.69 -10.00 4.33
CA THR A 358 -24.95 -10.32 3.67
C THR A 358 -24.69 -11.06 2.37
N HIS A 359 -25.59 -11.99 2.04
CA HIS A 359 -25.49 -12.77 0.81
C HIS A 359 -25.45 -11.88 -0.44
N ASP A 360 -26.23 -10.79 -0.47
CA ASP A 360 -26.28 -9.87 -1.62
C ASP A 360 -24.94 -9.15 -1.85
N ASN A 361 -24.24 -8.73 -0.78
CA ASN A 361 -22.93 -8.08 -0.92
C ASN A 361 -21.88 -9.07 -1.44
N TRP A 362 -21.86 -10.29 -0.92
CA TRP A 362 -20.91 -11.32 -1.35
C TRP A 362 -21.18 -11.75 -2.80
N LYS A 363 -22.45 -11.91 -3.16
CA LYS A 363 -22.85 -12.25 -4.53
C LYS A 363 -22.47 -11.16 -5.53
N LYS A 364 -22.57 -9.88 -5.17
CA LYS A 364 -22.07 -8.78 -6.03
C LYS A 364 -20.56 -8.89 -6.27
N VAL A 365 -19.79 -9.21 -5.23
CA VAL A 365 -18.33 -9.42 -5.35
C VAL A 365 -18.06 -10.63 -6.26
N GLU A 366 -18.79 -11.73 -6.08
CA GLU A 366 -18.70 -12.92 -6.92
C GLU A 366 -18.99 -12.62 -8.40
N GLU A 367 -20.09 -11.93 -8.70
CA GLU A 367 -20.49 -11.54 -10.06
C GLU A 367 -19.43 -10.64 -10.73
N ASN A 368 -18.89 -9.66 -10.00
CA ASN A 368 -17.80 -8.81 -10.47
C ASN A 368 -16.53 -9.62 -10.78
N LEU A 369 -16.17 -10.61 -9.96
CA LEU A 369 -15.02 -11.47 -10.20
C LEU A 369 -15.24 -12.44 -11.37
N ASN A 370 -16.45 -12.96 -11.53
CA ASN A 370 -16.82 -13.87 -12.62
C ASN A 370 -16.79 -13.21 -14.00
N SER A 371 -16.90 -11.88 -14.06
CA SER A 371 -16.80 -11.13 -15.31
C SER A 371 -15.39 -11.13 -15.93
N PHE A 372 -14.36 -11.51 -15.17
CA PHE A 372 -12.97 -11.49 -15.63
C PHE A 372 -12.46 -12.86 -16.10
N PHE A 373 -11.97 -12.88 -17.35
CA PHE A 373 -11.27 -14.01 -17.94
C PHE A 373 -9.81 -13.65 -18.19
N GLY A 374 -8.88 -14.52 -17.80
CA GLY A 374 -7.45 -14.26 -17.94
C GLY A 374 -6.56 -15.25 -17.19
N THR A 375 -5.26 -15.00 -17.27
CA THR A 375 -4.20 -15.65 -16.50
C THR A 375 -4.37 -15.39 -14.99
N VAL A 376 -3.64 -16.14 -14.16
CA VAL A 376 -3.66 -15.90 -12.70
C VAL A 376 -3.19 -14.49 -12.35
N SER A 377 -2.26 -13.92 -13.13
CA SER A 377 -1.73 -12.56 -12.91
C SER A 377 -2.77 -11.49 -13.21
N GLU A 378 -3.44 -11.60 -14.36
CA GLU A 378 -4.50 -10.68 -14.75
C GLU A 378 -5.66 -10.74 -13.76
N ARG A 379 -6.03 -11.94 -13.29
CA ARG A 379 -7.03 -12.10 -12.23
C ARG A 379 -6.62 -11.45 -10.92
N CYS A 380 -5.36 -11.62 -10.49
CA CYS A 380 -4.84 -10.95 -9.30
C CYS A 380 -4.93 -9.43 -9.44
N GLN A 381 -4.60 -8.89 -10.62
CA GLN A 381 -4.71 -7.46 -10.90
C GLN A 381 -6.17 -6.98 -10.88
N SER A 382 -7.11 -7.76 -11.41
CA SER A 382 -8.54 -7.48 -11.32
C SER A 382 -9.04 -7.46 -9.87
N ILE A 383 -8.58 -8.41 -9.05
CA ILE A 383 -8.90 -8.48 -7.61
C ILE A 383 -8.36 -7.26 -6.86
N LEU A 384 -7.10 -6.88 -7.10
CA LEU A 384 -6.50 -5.67 -6.52
C LEU A 384 -7.27 -4.41 -6.94
N SER A 385 -7.64 -4.33 -8.23
CA SER A 385 -8.43 -3.23 -8.78
C SER A 385 -9.83 -3.17 -8.16
N LEU A 386 -10.47 -4.32 -7.95
CA LEU A 386 -11.75 -4.43 -7.28
C LEU A 386 -11.64 -3.90 -5.84
N SER A 387 -10.66 -4.38 -5.07
CA SER A 387 -10.41 -3.93 -3.69
C SER A 387 -10.20 -2.41 -3.63
N TYR A 388 -9.44 -1.84 -4.56
CA TYR A 388 -9.27 -0.39 -4.68
C TYR A 388 -10.58 0.34 -5.01
N ASN A 389 -11.40 -0.20 -5.92
CA ASN A 389 -12.67 0.43 -6.31
C ASN A 389 -13.66 0.48 -5.13
N TYR A 390 -13.62 -0.51 -4.24
CA TYR A 390 -14.43 -0.51 -3.01
C TYR A 390 -13.81 0.28 -1.86
N LEU A 391 -12.66 0.94 -2.05
CA LEU A 391 -12.13 1.85 -1.04
C LEU A 391 -13.01 3.10 -0.93
N PRO A 392 -13.32 3.54 0.31
CA PRO A 392 -13.87 4.86 0.56
C PRO A 392 -13.01 5.94 -0.10
N GLN A 393 -13.66 6.97 -0.64
CA GLN A 393 -13.01 7.97 -1.46
C GLN A 393 -11.89 8.74 -0.70
N TYR A 394 -12.02 8.90 0.61
CA TYR A 394 -11.01 9.53 1.47
C TYR A 394 -9.73 8.69 1.65
N LEU A 395 -9.79 7.37 1.50
CA LEU A 395 -8.62 6.48 1.62
C LEU A 395 -7.84 6.33 0.32
N ARG A 396 -8.49 6.53 -0.83
CA ARG A 396 -7.87 6.30 -2.15
C ARG A 396 -6.60 7.13 -2.34
N ALA A 397 -6.63 8.39 -1.93
CA ALA A 397 -5.45 9.27 -2.02
C ALA A 397 -4.33 8.82 -1.08
N CYS A 398 -4.66 8.44 0.15
CA CYS A 398 -3.71 7.91 1.12
C CYS A 398 -3.00 6.65 0.57
N PHE A 399 -3.76 5.72 -0.01
CA PHE A 399 -3.23 4.51 -0.62
C PHE A 399 -2.35 4.80 -1.85
N LEU A 400 -2.81 5.62 -2.78
CA LEU A 400 -2.04 5.97 -3.98
C LEU A 400 -0.72 6.70 -3.64
N TYR A 401 -0.70 7.49 -2.57
CA TYR A 401 0.50 8.20 -2.12
C TYR A 401 1.63 7.26 -1.71
N VAL A 402 1.30 6.04 -1.25
CA VAL A 402 2.31 5.00 -0.94
C VAL A 402 3.09 4.61 -2.18
N GLY A 403 2.49 4.67 -3.38
CA GLY A 403 3.16 4.40 -4.64
C GLY A 403 4.22 5.44 -5.04
N GLY A 404 4.34 6.55 -4.31
CA GLY A 404 5.41 7.54 -4.51
C GLY A 404 6.73 7.20 -3.79
N PHE A 405 6.75 6.13 -2.98
CA PHE A 405 7.96 5.66 -2.33
C PHE A 405 8.74 4.67 -3.22
N PRO A 406 10.07 4.59 -3.07
CA PRO A 406 10.86 3.57 -3.76
C PRO A 406 10.39 2.15 -3.45
N GLU A 407 10.64 1.24 -4.40
CA GLU A 407 10.36 -0.18 -4.24
C GLU A 407 11.05 -0.76 -2.99
N ASP A 408 10.35 -1.66 -2.30
CA ASP A 408 10.78 -2.37 -1.07
C ASP A 408 11.27 -1.50 0.10
N MET A 409 11.02 -0.18 0.06
CA MET A 409 11.38 0.72 1.16
C MET A 409 10.47 0.51 2.39
N GLU A 410 11.07 0.27 3.55
CA GLU A 410 10.34 0.37 4.82
C GLU A 410 9.94 1.82 5.13
N ILE A 411 8.64 2.08 5.14
CA ILE A 411 8.10 3.42 5.41
C ILE A 411 7.81 3.56 6.90
N LYS A 412 8.48 4.51 7.56
CA LYS A 412 8.17 4.87 8.94
C LYS A 412 6.73 5.41 9.02
N VAL A 413 5.89 4.79 9.84
CA VAL A 413 4.48 5.18 10.05
C VAL A 413 4.34 6.67 10.38
N SER A 414 5.19 7.20 11.26
CA SER A 414 5.19 8.63 11.61
C SER A 414 5.52 9.55 10.43
N LYS A 415 6.37 9.11 9.50
CA LYS A 415 6.66 9.86 8.26
C LYS A 415 5.44 9.84 7.34
N LEU A 416 4.83 8.66 7.13
CA LEU A 416 3.66 8.50 6.28
C LEU A 416 2.47 9.35 6.77
N ILE A 417 2.16 9.30 8.07
CA ILE A 417 1.11 10.11 8.70
C ILE A 417 1.34 11.60 8.47
N ARG A 418 2.56 12.10 8.70
CA ARG A 418 2.89 13.52 8.50
C ARG A 418 2.71 13.94 7.05
N LEU A 419 3.07 13.08 6.10
CA LEU A 419 2.89 13.36 4.67
C LEU A 419 1.41 13.40 4.31
N TRP A 420 0.60 12.43 4.72
CA TRP A 420 -0.85 12.47 4.46
C TRP A 420 -1.55 13.69 5.07
N ILE A 421 -1.10 14.14 6.24
CA ILE A 421 -1.61 15.38 6.86
C ILE A 421 -1.15 16.62 6.07
N ALA A 422 0.11 16.67 5.65
CA ALA A 422 0.66 17.79 4.89
C ALA A 422 -0.03 17.94 3.51
N GLU A 423 -0.33 16.81 2.87
CA GLU A 423 -1.08 16.74 1.60
C GLU A 423 -2.60 16.91 1.80
N GLN A 424 -3.04 17.17 3.03
CA GLN A 424 -4.44 17.42 3.39
C GLN A 424 -5.41 16.28 3.02
N PHE A 425 -4.91 15.05 2.93
CA PHE A 425 -5.75 13.86 2.70
C PHE A 425 -6.58 13.50 3.94
N VAL A 426 -6.14 13.95 5.12
CA VAL A 426 -6.76 13.63 6.41
C VAL A 426 -7.71 14.75 6.82
N ARG A 427 -9.00 14.40 6.99
CA ARG A 427 -10.02 15.35 7.42
C ARG A 427 -10.07 15.47 8.94
N GLY A 428 -10.18 16.70 9.43
CA GLY A 428 -10.44 16.97 10.84
C GLY A 428 -11.80 16.40 11.28
N ARG A 429 -11.82 15.67 12.40
CA ARG A 429 -13.05 15.30 13.12
C ARG A 429 -13.09 16.13 14.39
N SER A 430 -14.24 16.71 14.73
CA SER A 430 -14.40 17.69 15.82
C SER A 430 -13.80 17.27 17.18
N ASN A 431 -13.67 15.96 17.43
CA ASN A 431 -13.18 15.41 18.68
C ASN A 431 -11.85 14.64 18.57
N LYS A 432 -11.11 14.75 17.45
CA LYS A 432 -9.86 13.98 17.25
C LYS A 432 -8.76 14.83 16.62
N ARG A 433 -7.53 14.56 17.06
CA ARG A 433 -6.31 15.06 16.41
C ARG A 433 -6.16 14.43 15.03
N LEU A 434 -5.57 15.16 14.09
CA LEU A 434 -5.34 14.68 12.71
C LEU A 434 -4.47 13.43 12.69
N GLU A 435 -3.48 13.32 13.58
CA GLU A 435 -2.63 12.14 13.66
C GLU A 435 -3.42 10.89 14.01
N VAL A 436 -4.39 10.99 14.93
CA VAL A 436 -5.26 9.87 15.31
C VAL A 436 -6.17 9.47 14.14
N VAL A 437 -6.71 10.44 13.41
CA VAL A 437 -7.53 10.15 12.22
C VAL A 437 -6.69 9.49 11.12
N ALA A 438 -5.45 9.94 10.92
CA ALA A 438 -4.52 9.35 9.97
C ALA A 438 -4.13 7.90 10.34
N GLU A 439 -3.93 7.62 11.62
CA GLU A 439 -3.69 6.27 12.13
C GLU A 439 -4.89 5.36 11.90
N GLU A 440 -6.12 5.86 12.10
CA GLU A 440 -7.35 5.14 11.77
C GLU A 440 -7.42 4.81 10.27
N TYR A 441 -7.04 5.75 9.40
CA TYR A 441 -6.99 5.53 7.95
C TYR A 441 -5.96 4.45 7.56
N LEU A 442 -4.77 4.50 8.17
CA LEU A 442 -3.74 3.49 7.97
C LEU A 442 -4.22 2.11 8.43
N GLN A 443 -4.85 2.05 9.61
CA GLN A 443 -5.39 0.79 10.14
C GLN A 443 -6.47 0.21 9.22
N GLU A 444 -7.35 1.04 8.64
CA GLU A 444 -8.35 0.55 7.70
C GLU A 444 -7.71 -0.03 6.42
N LEU A 445 -6.64 0.59 5.90
CA LEU A 445 -5.89 0.05 4.76
C LEU A 445 -5.16 -1.26 5.10
N ILE A 446 -4.66 -1.39 6.33
CA ILE A 446 -4.06 -2.63 6.85
C ILE A 446 -5.11 -3.73 6.97
N ASP A 447 -6.27 -3.43 7.56
CA ASP A 447 -7.35 -4.40 7.72
C ASP A 447 -7.89 -4.89 6.36
N ARG A 448 -7.85 -4.03 5.33
CA ARG A 448 -8.18 -4.39 3.94
C ARG A 448 -7.07 -5.16 3.23
N SER A 449 -5.95 -5.43 3.92
CA SER A 449 -4.76 -6.10 3.39
C SER A 449 -4.13 -5.41 2.18
N LEU A 450 -4.29 -4.08 2.08
CA LEU A 450 -3.67 -3.27 1.03
C LEU A 450 -2.32 -2.70 1.47
N ILE A 451 -2.10 -2.57 2.79
CA ILE A 451 -0.81 -2.21 3.40
C ILE A 451 -0.41 -3.33 4.36
N LEU A 452 0.82 -3.83 4.19
CA LEU A 452 1.39 -4.82 5.09
C LEU A 452 2.20 -4.12 6.20
N THR A 453 2.08 -4.62 7.42
CA THR A 453 2.88 -4.15 8.54
C THR A 453 4.25 -4.81 8.53
N GLY A 454 5.31 -4.00 8.60
CA GLY A 454 6.69 -4.47 8.78
C GLY A 454 7.00 -4.80 10.24
N THR A 455 8.30 -4.84 10.58
CA THR A 455 8.74 -5.11 11.96
C THR A 455 8.26 -4.02 12.93
N GLN A 456 7.45 -4.41 13.91
CA GLN A 456 7.20 -3.55 15.08
C GLN A 456 8.48 -3.53 15.91
N ARG A 457 9.10 -2.35 16.08
CA ARG A 457 10.04 -2.17 17.17
C ARG A 457 9.27 -2.40 18.47
N ALA A 458 9.63 -3.45 19.21
CA ALA A 458 9.25 -3.53 20.61
C ALA A 458 9.80 -2.26 21.28
N ASN A 459 8.91 -1.52 21.94
CA ASN A 459 9.27 -0.34 22.72
C ASN A 459 10.23 -0.69 23.86
#